data_AF-A0A962QRX6-F1
#
_entry.id   AF-A0A962QRX6-F1
#
_cell.length_a   1.000
_cell.length_b   1.000
_cell.length_c   1.000
_cell.angle_alpha   90.00
_cell.angle_beta   90.00
_cell.angle_gamma   90.00
#
_symmetry.space_group_name_H-M   'P 1'
#
loop_
_entity.id
_entity.type
_entity.pdbx_description
1 polymer ?
#
loop_
_entity_poly.entity_id
_entity_poly.type
_entity_poly.pdbx_seq_one_letter_code
_entity_poly.pdbx_strand_id
1 'polypeptide(L)'
;ERVRKLLLDPRLRGREPTAITFGLAAHSSQRRATFDWFKANHEAFTARVSHFGHRWFPNVGAGFCTRVERDELESVFTPLVSHLDGADRTLAETLEGIELCTALVTVKHTEAAAAFQGTDTTLR
;
A
#
# COMPACT_ATOMS: atom_id res chain seq x y z
N GLU A 1 -4.60 -8.87 -12.37
CA GLU A 1 -5.66 -9.70 -11.75
C GLU A 1 -5.27 -11.15 -11.45
N ARG A 2 -4.70 -11.91 -12.40
CA ARG A 2 -4.33 -13.34 -12.19
C ARG A 2 -3.53 -13.61 -10.91
N VAL A 3 -2.55 -12.75 -10.59
CA VAL A 3 -1.73 -12.90 -9.37
C VAL A 3 -2.56 -12.70 -8.10
N ARG A 4 -3.49 -11.73 -8.06
CA ARG A 4 -4.34 -11.48 -6.89
C ARG A 4 -5.24 -12.67 -6.56
N LYS A 5 -5.68 -13.44 -7.56
CA LYS A 5 -6.43 -14.69 -7.36
C LYS A 5 -5.62 -15.76 -6.60
N LEU A 6 -4.28 -15.72 -6.68
CA LEU A 6 -3.41 -16.66 -5.98
C LEU A 6 -3.26 -16.35 -4.50
N LEU A 7 -3.55 -15.12 -4.06
CA LEU A 7 -3.31 -14.69 -2.67
C LEU A 7 -4.12 -15.50 -1.63
N LEU A 8 -5.22 -16.11 -2.04
CA LEU A 8 -6.05 -17.00 -1.21
C LEU A 8 -5.83 -18.48 -1.54
N ASP A 9 -5.01 -18.79 -2.55
CA ASP A 9 -4.79 -20.15 -3.00
C ASP A 9 -3.99 -20.95 -1.95
N PRO A 10 -4.44 -22.16 -1.56
CA PRO A 10 -3.77 -22.97 -0.54
C PRO A 10 -2.35 -23.40 -0.91
N ARG A 11 -1.96 -23.33 -2.20
CA ARG A 11 -0.60 -23.67 -2.65
C ARG A 11 0.48 -22.71 -2.16
N LEU A 12 0.12 -21.47 -1.80
CA LEU A 12 1.06 -20.54 -1.18
C LEU A 12 1.35 -20.95 0.28
N ARG A 13 2.50 -20.57 0.84
CA ARG A 13 2.74 -20.71 2.29
C ARG A 13 2.16 -19.50 3.00
N GLY A 14 1.70 -19.62 4.25
CA GLY A 14 1.03 -18.51 4.98
C GLY A 14 1.83 -17.20 5.13
N ARG A 15 3.13 -17.19 4.80
CA ARG A 15 3.99 -15.99 4.74
C ARG A 15 4.09 -15.34 3.35
N GLU A 16 3.75 -16.06 2.29
CA GLU A 16 3.91 -15.61 0.91
C GLU A 16 2.83 -14.60 0.46
N PRO A 17 1.53 -14.76 0.80
CA PRO A 17 0.50 -13.83 0.38
C PRO A 17 0.79 -12.37 0.76
N THR A 18 1.30 -12.14 1.97
CA THR A 18 1.66 -10.80 2.46
C THR A 18 2.73 -10.14 1.58
N ALA A 19 3.82 -10.85 1.27
CA ALA A 19 4.90 -10.31 0.45
C ALA A 19 4.44 -10.01 -0.98
N ILE A 20 3.62 -10.90 -1.57
CA ILE A 20 3.08 -10.70 -2.92
C ILE A 20 2.12 -9.50 -2.94
N THR A 21 1.23 -9.38 -1.96
CA THR A 21 0.30 -8.24 -1.84
C THR A 21 1.06 -6.92 -1.77
N PHE A 22 2.12 -6.81 -0.96
CA PHE A 22 2.89 -5.57 -0.86
C PHE A 22 3.72 -5.27 -2.11
N GLY A 23 4.28 -6.30 -2.76
CA GLY A 23 4.92 -6.13 -4.07
C GLY A 23 3.95 -5.55 -5.10
N LEU A 24 2.73 -6.08 -5.17
CA LEU A 24 1.69 -5.55 -6.05
C LEU A 24 1.25 -4.13 -5.67
N ALA A 25 1.13 -3.82 -4.39
CA ALA A 25 0.77 -2.50 -3.90
C ALA A 25 1.84 -1.44 -4.22
N ALA A 26 3.12 -1.82 -4.20
CA ALA A 26 4.23 -0.93 -4.52
C ALA A 26 4.24 -0.50 -6.01
N HIS A 27 3.78 -1.37 -6.91
CA HIS A 27 3.70 -1.06 -8.34
C HIS A 27 2.54 -0.11 -8.66
N SER A 28 2.84 1.06 -9.23
CA SER A 28 1.84 2.10 -9.54
C SER A 28 0.63 1.60 -10.34
N SER A 29 0.87 0.75 -11.34
CA SER A 29 -0.19 0.15 -12.18
C SER A 29 -1.07 -0.87 -11.46
N GLN A 30 -0.67 -1.34 -10.28
CA GLN A 30 -1.38 -2.37 -9.51
C GLN A 30 -1.85 -1.88 -8.13
N ARG A 31 -1.33 -0.75 -7.65
CA ARG A 31 -1.57 -0.20 -6.31
C ARG A 31 -3.04 -0.14 -5.93
N ARG A 32 -3.82 0.67 -6.65
CA ARG A 32 -5.26 0.85 -6.39
C ARG A 32 -6.00 -0.48 -6.42
N ALA A 33 -5.83 -1.24 -7.50
CA ALA A 33 -6.51 -2.52 -7.66
C ALA A 33 -6.11 -3.57 -6.60
N THR A 34 -4.94 -3.43 -5.98
CA THR A 34 -4.50 -4.30 -4.88
C THR A 34 -5.11 -3.89 -3.55
N PHE A 35 -5.21 -2.58 -3.29
CA PHE A 35 -5.96 -2.08 -2.14
C PHE A 35 -7.45 -2.40 -2.22
N ASP A 36 -8.09 -2.22 -3.38
CA ASP A 36 -9.48 -2.63 -3.63
C ASP A 36 -9.71 -4.11 -3.35
N TRP A 37 -8.80 -4.93 -3.87
CA TRP A 37 -8.87 -6.36 -3.64
C TRP A 37 -8.72 -6.69 -2.15
N PHE A 38 -7.78 -6.06 -1.45
CA PHE A 38 -7.63 -6.25 0.00
C PHE A 38 -8.91 -5.87 0.73
N LYS A 39 -9.47 -4.68 0.48
CA LYS A 39 -10.73 -4.22 1.08
C LYS A 39 -11.87 -5.23 0.88
N ALA A 40 -12.00 -5.79 -0.32
CA ALA A 40 -13.03 -6.79 -0.62
C ALA A 40 -12.75 -8.19 -0.05
N ASN A 41 -11.52 -8.52 0.34
CA ASN A 41 -11.10 -9.89 0.69
C ASN A 41 -10.39 -9.99 2.06
N HIS A 42 -10.35 -8.92 2.84
CA HIS A 42 -9.53 -8.81 4.06
C HIS A 42 -9.81 -9.91 5.09
N GLU A 43 -11.05 -10.37 5.27
CA GLU A 43 -11.38 -11.49 6.16
C GLU A 43 -10.71 -12.80 5.71
N ALA A 44 -10.90 -13.17 4.44
CA ALA A 44 -10.31 -14.37 3.85
C ALA A 44 -8.78 -14.28 3.83
N PHE A 45 -8.24 -13.10 3.57
CA PHE A 45 -6.79 -12.85 3.58
C PHE A 45 -6.20 -12.95 4.99
N THR A 46 -6.88 -12.39 6.00
CA THR A 46 -6.51 -12.51 7.43
C THR A 46 -6.45 -13.97 7.85
N ALA A 47 -7.46 -14.77 7.49
CA ALA A 47 -7.50 -16.21 7.79
C ALA A 47 -6.36 -17.00 7.12
N ARG A 48 -5.83 -16.49 6.00
CA ARG A 48 -4.79 -17.15 5.21
C ARG A 48 -3.37 -16.83 5.66
N VAL A 49 -3.18 -15.62 6.15
CA VAL A 49 -1.89 -15.07 6.57
C VAL A 49 -1.60 -15.45 8.02
N SER A 50 -0.35 -15.82 8.31
CA SER A 50 0.06 -16.06 9.70
C SER A 50 -0.19 -14.83 10.57
N HIS A 51 -0.62 -15.01 11.82
CA HIS A 51 -0.88 -13.91 12.78
C HIS A 51 0.21 -12.83 12.79
N PHE A 52 1.49 -13.23 12.75
CA PHE A 52 2.63 -12.31 12.69
C PHE A 52 2.57 -11.31 11.51
N GLY A 53 1.97 -11.68 10.38
CA GLY A 53 1.86 -10.83 9.20
C GLY A 53 0.77 -9.75 9.29
N HIS A 54 -0.21 -9.91 10.18
CA HIS A 54 -1.38 -9.04 10.30
C HIS A 54 -1.02 -7.58 10.59
N ARG A 55 -0.01 -7.37 11.44
CA ARG A 55 0.50 -6.03 11.79
C ARG A 55 0.89 -5.19 10.57
N TRP A 56 1.30 -5.85 9.48
CA TRP A 56 1.79 -5.15 8.29
C TRP A 56 0.69 -4.78 7.31
N PHE A 57 -0.56 -5.22 7.50
CA PHE A 57 -1.62 -5.02 6.53
C PHE A 57 -1.84 -3.57 6.09
N PRO A 58 -1.72 -2.54 6.96
CA PRO A 58 -1.85 -1.15 6.52
C PRO A 58 -0.88 -0.75 5.40
N ASN A 59 0.29 -1.41 5.26
CA ASN A 59 1.25 -1.16 4.19
C ASN A 59 0.72 -1.43 2.77
N VAL A 60 -0.44 -2.07 2.63
CA VAL A 60 -1.13 -2.16 1.33
C VAL A 60 -1.44 -0.77 0.73
N GLY A 61 -1.54 0.26 1.57
CA GLY A 61 -1.73 1.66 1.18
C GLY A 61 -0.45 2.49 1.11
N ALA A 62 0.74 1.93 1.42
CA ALA A 62 1.97 2.71 1.58
C ALA A 62 2.43 3.47 0.32
N GLY A 63 1.93 3.11 -0.86
CA GLY A 63 2.22 3.83 -2.10
C GLY A 63 1.27 5.01 -2.41
N PHE A 64 0.25 5.25 -1.58
CA PHE A 64 -0.67 6.37 -1.78
C PHE A 64 0.00 7.72 -1.53
N CYS A 65 -0.55 8.78 -2.14
CA CYS A 65 0.07 10.11 -2.11
C CYS A 65 -0.95 11.25 -2.20
N THR A 66 -2.18 10.98 -1.76
CA THR A 66 -3.26 11.99 -1.72
C THR A 66 -4.03 11.91 -0.40
N ARG A 67 -4.64 13.02 -0.01
CA ARG A 67 -5.49 13.08 1.19
C ARG A 67 -6.69 12.13 1.11
N VAL A 68 -7.30 12.00 -0.07
CA VAL A 68 -8.45 11.09 -0.29
C VAL A 68 -8.05 9.64 -0.05
N GLU A 69 -6.89 9.22 -0.56
CA GLU A 69 -6.38 7.86 -0.33
C GLU A 69 -6.00 7.62 1.14
N ARG A 70 -5.43 8.63 1.82
CA ARG A 70 -5.13 8.60 3.27
C ARG A 70 -6.40 8.38 4.10
N ASP A 71 -7.44 9.16 3.82
CA ASP A 71 -8.72 9.08 4.54
C ASP A 71 -9.44 7.74 4.26
N GLU A 72 -9.36 7.22 3.03
CA GLU A 72 -9.91 5.89 2.71
C GLU A 72 -9.14 4.78 3.43
N LEU A 73 -7.81 4.86 3.50
CA LEU A 73 -6.98 3.88 4.20
C LEU A 73 -7.32 3.87 5.70
N GLU A 74 -7.40 5.04 6.34
CA GLU A 74 -7.79 5.19 7.74
C GLU A 74 -9.18 4.55 7.97
N SER A 75 -10.17 4.93 7.17
CA SER A 75 -11.53 4.39 7.30
C SER A 75 -11.60 2.86 7.19
N VAL A 76 -10.75 2.24 6.37
CA VAL A 76 -10.71 0.78 6.23
C VAL A 76 -10.05 0.13 7.43
N PHE A 77 -8.97 0.70 7.96
CA PHE A 77 -8.15 0.05 8.99
C PHE A 77 -8.51 0.41 10.42
N THR A 78 -9.09 1.58 10.71
CA THR A 78 -9.54 1.95 12.07
C THR A 78 -10.40 0.86 12.75
N PRO A 79 -11.41 0.23 12.09
CA PRO A 79 -12.15 -0.86 12.72
C PRO A 79 -11.39 -2.20 12.79
N LEU A 80 -10.27 -2.34 12.05
CA LEU A 80 -9.51 -3.59 11.97
C LEU A 80 -8.35 -3.64 12.96
N VAL A 81 -7.72 -2.51 13.29
CA VAL A 81 -6.49 -2.49 14.12
C VAL A 81 -6.69 -3.08 15.52
N SER A 82 -7.91 -3.05 16.08
CA SER A 82 -8.23 -3.72 17.36
C SER A 82 -8.13 -5.24 17.32
N HIS A 83 -8.12 -5.82 16.12
CA HIS A 83 -8.05 -7.26 15.87
C HIS A 83 -6.76 -7.69 15.17
N LEU A 84 -5.88 -6.74 14.84
CA LEU A 84 -4.62 -6.96 14.15
C LEU A 84 -3.48 -6.52 15.07
N ASP A 85 -3.01 -7.42 15.94
CA ASP A 85 -1.99 -7.12 16.95
C ASP A 85 -0.78 -6.37 16.35
N GLY A 86 -0.55 -5.14 16.81
CA GLY A 86 0.54 -4.26 16.38
C GLY A 86 0.33 -3.51 15.06
N ALA A 87 -0.87 -3.57 14.46
CA ALA A 87 -1.19 -2.84 13.23
C ALA A 87 -1.49 -1.35 13.46
N ASP A 88 -1.77 -0.94 14.70
CA ASP A 88 -2.02 0.45 15.10
C ASP A 88 -0.83 1.35 14.75
N ARG A 89 0.39 0.91 15.09
CA ARG A 89 1.62 1.62 14.76
C ARG A 89 1.81 1.70 13.24
N THR A 90 1.66 0.58 12.54
CA THR A 90 1.86 0.55 11.08
C THR A 90 0.82 1.39 10.35
N LEU A 91 -0.42 1.46 10.85
CA LEU A 91 -1.43 2.37 10.31
C LEU A 91 -0.98 3.82 10.47
N ALA A 92 -0.59 4.23 11.69
CA ALA A 92 -0.12 5.60 11.93
C ALA A 92 1.07 5.98 11.03
N GLU A 93 2.08 5.11 10.94
CA GLU A 93 3.25 5.31 10.08
C GLU A 93 2.87 5.40 8.59
N THR A 94 1.91 4.58 8.15
CA THR A 94 1.46 4.60 6.74
C THR A 94 0.71 5.90 6.42
N LEU A 95 -0.18 6.35 7.31
CA LEU A 95 -0.93 7.60 7.12
C LEU A 95 0.01 8.81 7.10
N GLU A 96 0.97 8.88 8.01
CA GLU A 96 2.02 9.91 8.02
C GLU A 96 2.82 9.90 6.72
N GLY A 97 3.21 8.72 6.22
CA GLY A 97 3.90 8.57 4.94
C GLY A 97 3.12 9.15 3.76
N ILE A 98 1.80 8.95 3.71
CA ILE A 98 0.93 9.49 2.66
C ILE A 98 0.84 11.03 2.78
N GLU A 99 0.74 11.55 4.00
CA GLU A 99 0.72 13.00 4.27
C GLU A 99 2.03 13.66 3.82
N LEU A 100 3.18 13.07 4.16
CA LEU A 100 4.49 13.53 3.72
C LEU A 100 4.64 13.50 2.20
N CYS A 101 4.17 12.43 1.53
CA CYS A 101 4.17 12.35 0.08
C CYS A 101 3.32 13.46 -0.56
N THR A 102 2.11 13.67 -0.02
CA THR A 102 1.18 14.70 -0.50
C THR A 102 1.81 16.09 -0.38
N ALA A 103 2.43 16.40 0.77
CA ALA A 103 3.11 17.67 1.00
C ALA A 103 4.31 17.86 0.05
N LEU A 104 5.13 16.81 -0.12
CA LEU A 104 6.30 16.84 -1.00
C LEU A 104 5.89 17.11 -2.46
N VAL A 105 4.92 16.37 -2.98
CA VAL A 105 4.43 16.57 -4.36
C VAL A 105 3.85 17.97 -4.54
N THR A 106 3.05 18.45 -3.58
CA THR A 106 2.46 19.79 -3.62
C THR A 106 3.53 20.87 -3.78
N VAL A 107 4.63 20.77 -3.03
CA VAL A 107 5.69 21.79 -3.02
C VAL A 107 6.72 21.61 -4.14
N LYS A 108 7.06 20.36 -4.49
CA LYS A 108 8.26 20.05 -5.29
C LYS A 108 8.02 19.50 -6.70
N HIS A 109 6.78 19.19 -7.10
CA HIS A 109 6.56 18.51 -8.39
C HIS A 109 7.08 19.31 -9.60
N THR A 110 6.86 20.63 -9.66
CA THR A 110 7.32 21.48 -10.77
C THR A 110 8.84 21.57 -10.82
N GLU A 111 9.48 21.76 -9.67
CA GLU A 111 10.94 21.82 -9.53
C GLU A 111 11.57 20.49 -9.98
N ALA A 112 11.02 19.36 -9.53
CA ALA A 112 11.47 18.04 -9.92
C ALA A 112 11.31 17.80 -11.43
N ALA A 113 10.15 18.15 -12.00
CA ALA A 113 9.91 17.99 -13.44
C ALA A 113 10.90 18.80 -14.29
N ALA A 114 11.18 20.05 -13.90
CA ALA A 114 12.15 20.90 -14.59
C ALA A 114 13.57 20.31 -14.53
N ALA A 115 13.99 19.78 -13.38
CA ALA A 115 15.31 19.16 -13.22
C ALA A 115 15.50 17.94 -14.12
N PHE A 116 14.47 17.09 -14.31
CA PHE A 116 14.54 15.91 -15.17
C PHE A 116 14.39 16.22 -16.67
N GLN A 117 13.75 17.34 -17.03
CA GLN A 117 13.66 17.79 -18.43
C GLN A 117 14.90 18.57 -18.87
N GLY A 118 15.54 19.30 -17.94
CA GLY A 118 16.76 20.08 -18.20
C GLY A 118 18.01 19.24 -18.43
N THR A 119 18.00 17.94 -18.10
CA THR A 119 19.14 17.02 -18.30
C THR A 119 19.14 16.30 -19.65
N ASP A 120 18.09 16.45 -20.47
CA ASP A 120 17.95 15.77 -21.77
C ASP A 120 18.62 16.52 -22.94
N THR A 121 19.26 17.67 -22.69
CA THR A 121 19.92 18.47 -23.75
C THR A 121 21.43 18.18 -23.89
N THR A 122 22.03 17.41 -22.98
CA THR A 122 23.48 17.14 -22.97
C THR A 122 23.87 15.75 -23.50
N LEU A 123 22.90 14.98 -24.02
CA LEU A 123 23.13 13.69 -24.69
C LEU A 123 22.61 13.74 -26.13
N ARG A 124 23.22 14.58 -26.96
CA ARG A 124 23.19 14.47 -28.43
C ARG A 124 24.57 14.76 -28.99
#